data_AF-A0A661M1E9-F1
#
_entry.id   AF-A0A661M1E9-F1
#
_cell.length_a   1.000
_cell.length_b   1.000
_cell.length_c   1.000
_cell.angle_alpha   90.00
_cell.angle_beta   90.00
_cell.angle_gamma   90.00
#
_symmetry.space_group_name_H-M   'P 1'
#
loop_
_entity.id
_entity.type
_entity.pdbx_description
1 polymer ?
#
loop_
_entity_poly.entity_id
_entity_poly.type
_entity_poly.pdbx_seq_one_letter_code
_entity_poly.pdbx_strand_id
1 'polypeptide(L)'
;MDFHLSEQQKAMVETMSAFARKELFSESANIDKSGEFPRDLFRKMADLGLTSVNIPEKYGGLGLDYLTIGMIFEEIAKGDMCCATILSIQILMNEVIKIAASEEMKTEWFPKIVKGEKITAGGITEPGAGTDAAAMVTKAEKDGDSYRINGEKSGMSLASVADAMIIFAVTDPSAGARGVSAFMVPTDLNGITIQTYEDSGIKGVRRGSAFFDDVSIPSRNLIGAEGDGFRKIMVGFDFTRVILGLMALGSAQISIEETIGYLKERHAFGKPLAKFEGVSFPVAEHITKLQAARLLSYHALWLRDQGLPHTSQAAMAKVMAPSVAVAAIHDCVLLHGHYGYTNEFPFEQRLRDVMGMEIADGTTQVCKIVIGREVFGREFLPY
;
A
#
# COMPACT_ATOMS: atom_id res chain seq x y z
N MET A 1 17.67 3.57 -23.59
CA MET A 1 16.42 3.65 -22.81
C MET A 1 15.31 3.14 -23.70
N ASP A 2 14.54 2.18 -23.21
CA ASP A 2 13.34 1.66 -23.87
C ASP A 2 12.15 1.89 -22.93
N PHE A 3 11.08 2.46 -23.46
CA PHE A 3 9.86 2.78 -22.72
C PHE A 3 8.66 1.94 -23.19
N HIS A 4 8.87 0.99 -24.12
CA HIS A 4 7.83 0.08 -24.53
C HIS A 4 7.57 -0.93 -23.42
N LEU A 5 6.27 -1.20 -23.18
CA LEU A 5 5.85 -2.33 -22.38
C LEU A 5 6.13 -3.63 -23.16
N SER A 6 6.54 -4.68 -22.46
CA SER A 6 6.58 -6.02 -23.03
C SER A 6 5.15 -6.48 -23.39
N GLU A 7 5.02 -7.45 -24.30
CA GLU A 7 3.69 -7.99 -24.65
C GLU A 7 2.97 -8.58 -23.44
N GLN A 8 3.71 -9.20 -22.52
CA GLN A 8 3.16 -9.69 -21.25
C GLN A 8 2.65 -8.54 -20.37
N GLN A 9 3.42 -7.45 -20.24
CA GLN A 9 3.02 -6.28 -19.47
C GLN A 9 1.77 -5.61 -20.08
N LYS A 10 1.71 -5.47 -21.41
CA LYS A 10 0.51 -4.93 -22.10
C LYS A 10 -0.71 -5.79 -21.81
N ALA A 11 -0.61 -7.10 -22.00
CA ALA A 11 -1.73 -8.02 -21.75
C ALA A 11 -2.20 -7.98 -20.29
N MET A 12 -1.27 -7.89 -19.33
CA MET A 12 -1.59 -7.72 -17.91
C MET A 12 -2.33 -6.41 -17.65
N VAL A 13 -1.80 -5.27 -18.13
CA VAL A 13 -2.44 -3.96 -17.99
C VAL A 13 -3.84 -3.95 -18.58
N GLU A 14 -4.03 -4.47 -19.79
CA GLU A 14 -5.35 -4.54 -20.44
C GLU A 14 -6.34 -5.40 -19.62
N THR A 15 -5.90 -6.56 -19.16
CA THR A 15 -6.73 -7.46 -18.35
C THR A 15 -7.11 -6.82 -17.01
N MET A 16 -6.15 -6.19 -16.33
CA MET A 16 -6.39 -5.51 -15.06
C MET A 16 -7.28 -4.29 -15.21
N SER A 17 -7.10 -3.51 -16.27
CA SER A 17 -7.95 -2.35 -16.56
C SER A 17 -9.41 -2.78 -16.80
N ALA A 18 -9.63 -3.85 -17.56
CA ALA A 18 -10.96 -4.40 -17.80
C ALA A 18 -11.60 -4.92 -16.50
N PHE A 19 -10.85 -5.66 -15.68
CA PHE A 19 -11.31 -6.14 -14.38
C PHE A 19 -11.66 -5.00 -13.42
N ALA A 20 -10.76 -4.02 -13.27
CA ALA A 20 -10.94 -2.88 -12.39
C ALA A 20 -12.21 -2.07 -12.74
N ARG A 21 -12.44 -1.81 -14.03
CA ARG A 21 -13.63 -1.10 -14.50
C ARG A 21 -14.92 -1.88 -14.31
N LYS A 22 -14.88 -3.20 -14.55
CA LYS A 22 -16.09 -4.03 -14.55
C LYS A 22 -16.50 -4.47 -13.15
N GLU A 23 -15.55 -4.89 -12.32
CA GLU A 23 -15.83 -5.58 -11.07
C GLU A 23 -15.56 -4.70 -9.83
N LEU A 24 -14.55 -3.83 -9.87
CA LEU A 24 -14.17 -3.00 -8.71
C LEU A 24 -14.92 -1.68 -8.69
N PHE A 25 -14.90 -0.94 -9.80
CA PHE A 25 -15.55 0.38 -9.89
C PHE A 25 -17.05 0.31 -9.61
N SER A 26 -17.73 -0.76 -10.04
CA SER A 26 -19.17 -0.97 -9.79
C SER A 26 -19.52 -1.07 -8.30
N GLU A 27 -18.59 -1.54 -7.47
CA GLU A 27 -18.79 -1.75 -6.04
C GLU A 27 -18.15 -0.65 -5.18
N SER A 28 -17.31 0.22 -5.75
CA SER A 28 -16.51 1.21 -5.00
C SER A 28 -17.35 2.07 -4.06
N ALA A 29 -18.47 2.64 -4.54
CA ALA A 29 -19.35 3.47 -3.71
C ALA A 29 -20.03 2.67 -2.58
N ASN A 30 -20.32 1.39 -2.80
CA ASN A 30 -20.89 0.51 -1.79
C ASN A 30 -19.86 0.19 -0.69
N ILE A 31 -18.59 -0.03 -1.07
CA ILE A 31 -17.49 -0.23 -0.14
C ILE A 31 -17.28 1.00 0.73
N ASP A 32 -17.21 2.20 0.14
CA ASP A 32 -17.02 3.43 0.92
C ASP A 32 -18.20 3.73 1.84
N LYS A 33 -19.44 3.46 1.40
CA LYS A 33 -20.63 3.71 2.21
C LYS A 33 -20.78 2.73 3.36
N SER A 34 -20.54 1.44 3.11
CA SER A 34 -20.67 0.40 4.13
C SER A 34 -19.49 0.37 5.08
N GLY A 35 -18.28 0.69 4.61
CA GLY A 35 -17.05 0.54 5.36
C GLY A 35 -16.67 -0.91 5.66
N GLU A 36 -17.36 -1.87 5.03
CA GLU A 36 -17.15 -3.29 5.24
C GLU A 36 -16.02 -3.83 4.36
N PHE A 37 -15.36 -4.89 4.83
CA PHE A 37 -14.32 -5.55 4.04
C PHE A 37 -14.95 -6.28 2.83
N PRO A 38 -14.52 -5.99 1.58
CA PRO A 38 -15.15 -6.54 0.38
C PRO A 38 -14.70 -7.99 0.11
N ARG A 39 -15.17 -8.93 0.94
CA ARG A 39 -14.75 -10.35 0.93
C ARG A 39 -14.90 -11.02 -0.43
N ASP A 40 -15.97 -10.72 -1.16
CA ASP A 40 -16.23 -11.32 -2.47
C ASP A 40 -15.29 -10.77 -3.55
N LEU A 41 -14.99 -9.47 -3.52
CA LEU A 41 -13.97 -8.90 -4.41
C LEU A 41 -12.58 -9.40 -4.06
N PHE A 42 -12.27 -9.57 -2.78
CA PHE A 42 -11.00 -10.16 -2.35
C PHE A 42 -10.80 -11.57 -2.93
N ARG A 43 -11.85 -12.41 -2.91
CA ARG A 43 -11.82 -13.73 -3.56
C ARG A 43 -11.62 -13.64 -5.07
N LYS A 44 -12.37 -12.77 -5.77
CA LYS A 44 -12.19 -12.55 -7.21
C LYS A 44 -10.76 -12.10 -7.55
N MET A 45 -10.18 -11.23 -6.73
CA MET A 45 -8.79 -10.80 -6.88
C MET A 45 -7.80 -11.95 -6.64
N ALA A 46 -8.07 -12.82 -5.66
CA ALA A 46 -7.26 -14.02 -5.41
C ALA A 46 -7.36 -15.04 -6.55
N ASP A 47 -8.55 -15.25 -7.12
CA ASP A 47 -8.77 -16.14 -8.28
C ASP A 47 -7.98 -15.69 -9.52
N LEU A 48 -7.72 -14.38 -9.65
CA LEU A 48 -6.85 -13.80 -10.67
C LEU A 48 -5.36 -13.80 -10.30
N GLY A 49 -5.00 -14.32 -9.12
CA GLY A 49 -3.63 -14.37 -8.60
C GLY A 49 -3.12 -13.07 -7.98
N LEU A 50 -3.96 -12.02 -7.85
CA LEU A 50 -3.53 -10.68 -7.45
C LEU A 50 -3.05 -10.58 -6.01
N THR A 51 -3.54 -11.45 -5.12
CA THR A 51 -3.07 -11.54 -3.72
C THR A 51 -1.67 -12.16 -3.59
N SER A 52 -1.11 -12.66 -4.70
CA SER A 52 0.09 -13.50 -4.72
C SER A 52 1.07 -13.14 -5.85
N VAL A 53 0.97 -11.93 -6.40
CA VAL A 53 1.78 -11.51 -7.56
C VAL A 53 3.29 -11.61 -7.32
N ASN A 54 3.74 -11.43 -6.07
CA ASN A 54 5.16 -11.51 -5.69
C ASN A 54 5.56 -12.83 -4.99
N ILE A 55 4.62 -13.77 -4.83
CA ILE A 55 4.90 -15.11 -4.28
C ILE A 55 5.55 -15.96 -5.40
N PRO A 56 6.64 -16.69 -5.12
CA PRO A 56 7.26 -17.56 -6.11
C PRO A 56 6.33 -18.66 -6.63
N GLU A 57 6.50 -19.03 -7.91
CA GLU A 57 5.69 -20.08 -8.57
C GLU A 57 5.73 -21.43 -7.84
N LYS A 58 6.85 -21.77 -7.17
CA LYS A 58 6.95 -23.02 -6.37
C LYS A 58 5.91 -23.14 -5.24
N TYR A 59 5.29 -22.02 -4.85
CA TYR A 59 4.21 -21.99 -3.88
C TYR A 59 2.84 -21.65 -4.49
N GLY A 60 2.74 -21.58 -5.82
CA GLY A 60 1.52 -21.27 -6.56
C GLY A 60 1.26 -19.79 -6.85
N GLY A 61 2.21 -18.89 -6.54
CA GLY A 61 2.11 -17.48 -6.91
C GLY A 61 2.54 -17.20 -8.35
N LEU A 62 2.48 -15.93 -8.76
CA LEU A 62 2.82 -15.52 -10.14
C LEU A 62 4.29 -15.14 -10.35
N GLY A 63 5.06 -14.92 -9.26
CA GLY A 63 6.49 -14.62 -9.34
C GLY A 63 6.85 -13.40 -10.21
N LEU A 64 5.97 -12.40 -10.31
CA LEU A 64 6.15 -11.25 -11.20
C LEU A 64 7.28 -10.32 -10.74
N ASP A 65 7.87 -9.62 -11.71
CA ASP A 65 8.79 -8.51 -11.46
C ASP A 65 8.08 -7.30 -10.85
N TYR A 66 8.80 -6.49 -10.08
CA TYR A 66 8.25 -5.37 -9.32
C TYR A 66 7.69 -4.28 -10.22
N LEU A 67 8.28 -4.02 -11.39
CA LEU A 67 7.76 -3.07 -12.37
C LEU A 67 6.38 -3.49 -12.87
N THR A 68 6.22 -4.75 -13.29
CA THR A 68 4.92 -5.31 -13.71
C THR A 68 3.90 -5.27 -12.57
N ILE A 69 4.31 -5.58 -11.33
CA ILE A 69 3.44 -5.44 -10.16
C ILE A 69 2.97 -3.99 -10.00
N GLY A 70 3.87 -3.00 -10.13
CA GLY A 70 3.50 -1.59 -10.09
C GLY A 70 2.43 -1.19 -11.12
N MET A 71 2.57 -1.68 -12.35
CA MET A 71 1.57 -1.44 -13.42
C MET A 71 0.21 -2.03 -13.07
N ILE A 72 0.17 -3.23 -12.49
CA ILE A 72 -1.06 -3.87 -12.01
C ILE A 72 -1.73 -2.98 -10.95
N PHE A 73 -0.98 -2.52 -9.95
CA PHE A 73 -1.54 -1.68 -8.88
C PHE A 73 -2.07 -0.35 -9.39
N GLU A 74 -1.43 0.26 -10.39
CA GLU A 74 -1.94 1.47 -11.03
C GLU A 74 -3.31 1.22 -11.70
N GLU A 75 -3.49 0.11 -12.41
CA GLU A 75 -4.77 -0.24 -13.04
C GLU A 75 -5.86 -0.60 -12.02
N ILE A 76 -5.53 -1.38 -10.98
CA ILE A 76 -6.50 -1.75 -9.94
C ILE A 76 -7.03 -0.50 -9.21
N ALA A 77 -6.16 0.47 -8.92
CA ALA A 77 -6.54 1.71 -8.24
C ALA A 77 -7.39 2.66 -9.10
N LYS A 78 -7.47 2.46 -10.43
CA LYS A 78 -8.47 3.14 -11.28
C LYS A 78 -9.88 2.62 -11.03
N GLY A 79 -10.00 1.35 -10.61
CA GLY A 79 -11.28 0.76 -10.22
C GLY A 79 -11.67 1.18 -8.80
N ASP A 80 -10.83 0.84 -7.83
CA ASP A 80 -11.07 1.17 -6.42
C ASP A 80 -9.77 1.20 -5.60
N MET A 81 -9.55 2.29 -4.88
CA MET A 81 -8.35 2.51 -4.05
C MET A 81 -8.32 1.61 -2.80
N CYS A 82 -9.49 1.28 -2.24
CA CYS A 82 -9.60 0.40 -1.08
C CYS A 82 -9.16 -1.03 -1.44
N CYS A 83 -9.64 -1.58 -2.56
CA CYS A 83 -9.21 -2.87 -3.09
C CYS A 83 -7.70 -2.89 -3.40
N ALA A 84 -7.18 -1.84 -4.05
CA ALA A 84 -5.74 -1.72 -4.28
C ALA A 84 -4.95 -1.71 -2.96
N THR A 85 -5.45 -1.02 -1.92
CA THR A 85 -4.80 -0.99 -0.59
C THR A 85 -4.84 -2.36 0.10
N ILE A 86 -5.95 -3.09 0.02
CA ILE A 86 -6.05 -4.46 0.57
C ILE A 86 -4.98 -5.37 -0.05
N LEU A 87 -4.82 -5.29 -1.38
CA LEU A 87 -3.80 -6.07 -2.09
C LEU A 87 -2.39 -5.65 -1.69
N SER A 88 -2.10 -4.34 -1.59
CA SER A 88 -0.74 -3.87 -1.32
C SER A 88 -0.24 -4.34 0.05
N ILE A 89 -1.13 -4.46 1.04
CA ILE A 89 -0.82 -5.05 2.34
C ILE A 89 -0.48 -6.54 2.21
N GLN A 90 -1.25 -7.33 1.43
CA GLN A 90 -0.90 -8.74 1.21
C GLN A 90 0.48 -8.86 0.55
N ILE A 91 0.75 -8.06 -0.48
CA ILE A 91 2.04 -8.12 -1.19
C ILE A 91 3.20 -7.71 -0.29
N LEU A 92 3.03 -6.70 0.57
CA LEU A 92 4.03 -6.34 1.57
C LEU A 92 4.29 -7.50 2.54
N MET A 93 3.24 -8.09 3.12
CA MET A 93 3.41 -9.20 4.06
C MET A 93 4.04 -10.43 3.39
N ASN A 94 3.64 -10.73 2.15
CA ASN A 94 4.25 -11.78 1.35
C ASN A 94 5.74 -11.53 1.13
N GLU A 95 6.16 -10.28 0.92
CA GLU A 95 7.56 -9.91 0.76
C GLU A 95 8.36 -10.18 2.03
N VAL A 96 7.80 -9.86 3.19
CA VAL A 96 8.39 -10.17 4.50
C VAL A 96 8.61 -11.67 4.68
N ILE A 97 7.55 -12.46 4.42
CA ILE A 97 7.60 -13.92 4.52
C ILE A 97 8.62 -14.49 3.52
N LYS A 98 8.62 -13.99 2.27
CA LYS A 98 9.50 -14.46 1.19
C LYS A 98 10.97 -14.28 1.57
N ILE A 99 11.33 -13.12 2.09
CA ILE A 99 12.72 -12.74 2.39
C ILE A 99 13.24 -13.41 3.68
N ALA A 100 12.41 -13.52 4.71
CA ALA A 100 12.91 -13.82 6.06
C ALA A 100 12.32 -15.07 6.73
N ALA A 101 11.14 -15.55 6.31
CA ALA A 101 10.53 -16.71 6.97
C ALA A 101 11.26 -18.02 6.65
N SER A 102 11.07 -19.02 7.52
CA SER A 102 11.56 -20.38 7.30
C SER A 102 10.82 -21.06 6.13
N GLU A 103 11.41 -22.10 5.54
CA GLU A 103 10.75 -22.84 4.46
C GLU A 103 9.48 -23.56 4.93
N GLU A 104 9.42 -23.99 6.19
CA GLU A 104 8.22 -24.55 6.81
C GLU A 104 7.09 -23.53 6.83
N MET A 105 7.36 -22.30 7.29
CA MET A 105 6.36 -21.23 7.33
C MET A 105 5.89 -20.85 5.93
N LYS A 106 6.80 -20.73 4.95
CA LYS A 106 6.44 -20.45 3.55
C LYS A 106 5.52 -21.53 2.96
N THR A 107 5.85 -22.80 3.21
CA THR A 107 5.08 -23.96 2.73
C THR A 107 3.70 -24.02 3.38
N GLU A 108 3.58 -23.59 4.64
CA GLU A 108 2.30 -23.55 5.34
C GLU A 108 1.40 -22.38 4.87
N TRP A 109 1.96 -21.18 4.72
CA TRP A 109 1.19 -19.96 4.55
C TRP A 109 0.92 -19.59 3.09
N PHE A 110 1.91 -19.68 2.21
CA PHE A 110 1.75 -19.19 0.84
C PHE A 110 0.64 -19.89 0.06
N PRO A 111 0.47 -21.23 0.09
CA PRO A 111 -0.63 -21.87 -0.63
C PRO A 111 -2.01 -21.39 -0.17
N LYS A 112 -2.17 -21.02 1.11
CA LYS A 112 -3.44 -20.50 1.65
C LYS A 112 -3.68 -19.04 1.23
N ILE A 113 -2.63 -18.23 1.18
CA ILE A 113 -2.68 -16.84 0.70
C ILE A 113 -3.00 -16.79 -0.81
N VAL A 114 -2.36 -17.67 -1.59
CA VAL A 114 -2.61 -17.82 -3.04
C VAL A 114 -4.08 -18.11 -3.31
N LYS A 115 -4.71 -18.99 -2.53
CA LYS A 115 -6.14 -19.30 -2.64
C LYS A 115 -7.08 -18.24 -2.07
N GLY A 116 -6.55 -17.16 -1.49
CA GLY A 116 -7.35 -16.16 -0.78
C GLY A 116 -8.03 -16.67 0.50
N GLU A 117 -7.57 -17.79 1.05
CA GLU A 117 -8.11 -18.40 2.29
C GLU A 117 -7.58 -17.72 3.54
N LYS A 118 -6.38 -17.13 3.46
CA LYS A 118 -5.71 -16.45 4.57
C LYS A 118 -5.34 -15.02 4.21
N ILE A 119 -5.70 -14.10 5.10
CA ILE A 119 -5.37 -12.67 5.03
C ILE A 119 -4.31 -12.36 6.09
N THR A 120 -3.28 -11.63 5.70
CA THR A 120 -2.22 -11.19 6.62
C THR A 120 -2.24 -9.67 6.81
N ALA A 121 -1.87 -9.21 8.01
CA ALA A 121 -1.69 -7.79 8.32
C ALA A 121 -0.30 -7.53 8.91
N GLY A 122 0.15 -6.27 8.94
CA GLY A 122 1.43 -5.87 9.50
C GLY A 122 1.29 -4.90 10.66
N GLY A 123 2.00 -5.14 11.75
CA GLY A 123 1.97 -4.32 12.97
C GLY A 123 3.37 -3.82 13.34
N ILE A 124 3.66 -2.57 12.96
CA ILE A 124 4.93 -1.88 13.27
C ILE A 124 4.64 -0.70 14.20
N THR A 125 3.81 0.23 13.70
CA THR A 125 3.43 1.47 14.38
C THR A 125 2.77 1.20 15.72
N GLU A 126 3.11 2.04 16.69
CA GLU A 126 2.55 2.09 18.04
C GLU A 126 2.06 3.50 18.33
N PRO A 127 1.19 3.72 19.34
CA PRO A 127 0.71 5.06 19.69
C PRO A 127 1.85 6.07 19.95
N GLY A 128 2.96 5.61 20.52
CA GLY A 128 4.14 6.43 20.80
C GLY A 128 5.21 6.41 19.71
N ALA A 129 5.10 5.55 18.69
CA ALA A 129 6.18 5.28 17.73
C ALA A 129 5.63 4.97 16.33
N GLY A 130 5.68 5.96 15.42
CA GLY A 130 5.32 5.81 14.01
C GLY A 130 6.49 6.08 13.07
N THR A 131 6.81 7.35 12.87
CA THR A 131 7.99 7.75 12.09
C THR A 131 9.29 7.23 12.72
N ASP A 132 9.40 7.34 14.05
CA ASP A 132 10.48 6.73 14.82
C ASP A 132 10.14 5.28 15.16
N ALA A 133 10.09 4.43 14.14
CA ALA A 133 9.70 3.03 14.30
C ALA A 133 10.67 2.24 15.21
N ALA A 134 11.90 2.70 15.41
CA ALA A 134 12.87 2.06 16.29
C ALA A 134 12.58 2.31 17.79
N ALA A 135 11.78 3.31 18.13
CA ALA A 135 11.37 3.63 19.51
C ALA A 135 10.17 2.79 20.01
N MET A 136 9.80 1.73 19.28
CA MET A 136 8.74 0.82 19.68
C MET A 136 9.02 0.16 21.04
N VAL A 137 7.96 -0.10 21.80
CA VAL A 137 8.00 -0.65 23.17
C VAL A 137 7.25 -1.96 23.32
N THR A 138 6.50 -2.43 22.32
CA THR A 138 5.94 -3.79 22.33
C THR A 138 7.07 -4.80 22.49
N LYS A 139 6.94 -5.72 23.45
CA LYS A 139 7.99 -6.68 23.81
C LYS A 139 7.60 -8.09 23.41
N ALA A 140 8.62 -8.89 23.09
CA ALA A 140 8.51 -10.34 22.95
C ALA A 140 9.57 -10.99 23.84
N GLU A 141 9.14 -11.54 24.97
CA GLU A 141 10.05 -12.17 25.95
C GLU A 141 10.11 -13.67 25.71
N LYS A 142 11.32 -14.22 25.63
CA LYS A 142 11.52 -15.65 25.43
C LYS A 142 11.12 -16.43 26.68
N ASP A 143 10.31 -17.47 26.50
CA ASP A 143 9.79 -18.35 27.55
C ASP A 143 9.90 -19.81 27.09
N GLY A 144 11.04 -20.43 27.37
CA GLY A 144 11.39 -21.76 26.86
C GLY A 144 11.40 -21.80 25.33
N ASP A 145 10.54 -22.65 24.75
CA ASP A 145 10.36 -22.81 23.29
C ASP A 145 9.25 -21.89 22.72
N SER A 146 8.91 -20.83 23.46
CA SER A 146 7.88 -19.86 23.10
C SER A 146 8.33 -18.42 23.36
N TYR A 147 7.52 -17.46 22.94
CA TYR A 147 7.61 -16.05 23.29
C TYR A 147 6.30 -15.58 23.89
N ARG A 148 6.37 -14.67 24.87
CA ARG A 148 5.22 -13.91 25.36
C ARG A 148 5.27 -12.49 24.80
N ILE A 149 4.23 -12.08 24.09
CA ILE A 149 4.11 -10.75 23.49
C ILE A 149 3.20 -9.87 24.34
N ASN A 150 3.69 -8.68 24.68
CA ASN A 150 2.96 -7.66 25.41
C ASN A 150 3.13 -6.29 24.74
N GLY A 151 2.02 -5.59 24.48
CA GLY A 151 2.06 -4.23 23.94
C GLY A 151 0.85 -3.88 23.08
N GLU A 152 1.02 -2.84 22.27
CA GLU A 152 -0.01 -2.30 21.40
C GLU A 152 0.57 -1.92 20.05
N LYS A 153 -0.10 -2.35 18.99
CA LYS A 153 0.11 -1.85 17.63
C LYS A 153 -1.09 -1.01 17.21
N SER A 154 -0.81 0.09 16.51
CA SER A 154 -1.81 1.09 16.15
C SER A 154 -1.79 1.37 14.65
N GLY A 155 -2.96 1.72 14.11
CA GLY A 155 -3.11 2.09 12.71
C GLY A 155 -2.88 0.96 11.71
N MET A 156 -3.04 -0.28 12.15
CA MET A 156 -2.83 -1.48 11.34
C MET A 156 -3.95 -1.65 10.31
N SER A 157 -3.59 -1.67 9.03
CA SER A 157 -4.50 -2.07 7.95
C SER A 157 -4.87 -3.54 8.09
N LEU A 158 -6.14 -3.88 7.80
CA LEU A 158 -6.71 -5.22 7.89
C LEU A 158 -6.77 -5.82 9.32
N ALA A 159 -6.60 -5.00 10.36
CA ALA A 159 -6.51 -5.48 11.75
C ALA A 159 -7.69 -6.36 12.18
N SER A 160 -8.92 -6.01 11.79
CA SER A 160 -10.12 -6.75 12.21
C SER A 160 -10.51 -7.91 11.29
N VAL A 161 -9.74 -8.17 10.22
CA VAL A 161 -10.08 -9.18 9.20
C VAL A 161 -8.96 -10.16 8.91
N ALA A 162 -7.73 -9.85 9.32
CA ALA A 162 -6.58 -10.71 9.13
C ALA A 162 -6.68 -11.99 9.97
N ASP A 163 -6.23 -13.11 9.39
CA ASP A 163 -6.08 -14.39 10.07
C ASP A 163 -4.76 -14.47 10.86
N ALA A 164 -3.76 -13.69 10.47
CA ALA A 164 -2.53 -13.50 11.23
C ALA A 164 -1.92 -12.13 10.98
N MET A 165 -1.15 -11.66 11.97
CA MET A 165 -0.45 -10.39 11.94
C MET A 165 1.05 -10.63 12.02
N ILE A 166 1.83 -9.98 11.16
CA ILE A 166 3.28 -9.87 11.32
C ILE A 166 3.57 -8.74 12.30
N ILE A 167 3.92 -9.08 13.53
CA ILE A 167 4.14 -8.13 14.62
C ILE A 167 5.64 -7.94 14.85
N PHE A 168 6.05 -6.67 14.93
CA PHE A 168 7.41 -6.29 15.30
C PHE A 168 7.45 -5.99 16.79
N ALA A 169 8.38 -6.64 17.50
CA ALA A 169 8.50 -6.50 18.94
C ALA A 169 9.96 -6.53 19.37
N VAL A 170 10.25 -5.82 20.45
CA VAL A 170 11.57 -5.75 21.10
C VAL A 170 11.82 -7.08 21.80
N THR A 171 12.86 -7.79 21.36
CA THR A 171 13.42 -8.98 22.02
C THR A 171 14.67 -8.65 22.82
N ASP A 172 15.41 -7.60 22.45
CA ASP A 172 16.56 -7.09 23.22
C ASP A 172 16.49 -5.56 23.36
N PRO A 173 16.06 -5.03 24.52
CA PRO A 173 15.92 -3.59 24.72
C PRO A 173 17.27 -2.84 24.71
N SER A 174 18.39 -3.53 24.89
CA SER A 174 19.72 -2.90 24.91
C SER A 174 20.33 -2.66 23.52
N ALA A 175 19.79 -3.34 22.49
CA ALA A 175 20.34 -3.31 21.13
C ALA A 175 19.68 -2.26 20.21
N GLY A 176 18.76 -1.44 20.72
CA GLY A 176 18.02 -0.44 19.94
C GLY A 176 17.31 -1.07 18.75
N ALA A 177 17.46 -0.50 17.54
CA ALA A 177 16.85 -1.05 16.32
C ALA A 177 17.29 -2.48 15.98
N ARG A 178 18.46 -2.94 16.46
CA ARG A 178 18.92 -4.34 16.30
C ARG A 178 18.30 -5.30 17.30
N GLY A 179 17.56 -4.78 18.27
CA GLY A 179 16.85 -5.55 19.28
C GLY A 179 15.41 -5.90 18.89
N VAL A 180 14.98 -5.57 17.67
CA VAL A 180 13.62 -5.78 17.19
C VAL A 180 13.55 -7.02 16.31
N SER A 181 12.61 -7.90 16.63
CA SER A 181 12.30 -9.13 15.91
C SER A 181 10.90 -9.07 15.30
N ALA A 182 10.62 -9.94 14.33
CA ALA A 182 9.31 -10.03 13.68
C ALA A 182 8.69 -11.41 13.93
N PHE A 183 7.38 -11.46 14.15
CA PHE A 183 6.65 -12.68 14.50
C PHE A 183 5.37 -12.80 13.68
N MET A 184 5.07 -14.01 13.19
CA MET A 184 3.75 -14.33 12.65
C MET A 184 2.81 -14.70 13.80
N VAL A 185 1.83 -13.86 14.09
CA VAL A 185 0.91 -14.01 15.24
C VAL A 185 -0.51 -14.27 14.72
N PRO A 186 -1.05 -15.51 14.84
CA PRO A 186 -2.45 -15.79 14.54
C PRO A 186 -3.39 -14.91 15.38
N THR A 187 -4.47 -14.41 14.77
CA THR A 187 -5.37 -13.44 15.41
C THR A 187 -6.39 -14.05 16.36
N ASP A 188 -6.51 -15.38 16.38
CA ASP A 188 -7.43 -16.16 17.20
C ASP A 188 -6.83 -16.59 18.56
N LEU A 189 -5.60 -16.16 18.86
CA LEU A 189 -4.95 -16.45 20.14
C LEU A 189 -5.59 -15.66 21.30
N ASN A 190 -5.65 -16.29 22.47
CA ASN A 190 -6.05 -15.63 23.71
C ASN A 190 -5.10 -14.47 24.04
N GLY A 191 -5.64 -13.38 24.60
CA GLY A 191 -4.88 -12.19 24.95
C GLY A 191 -4.77 -11.14 23.82
N ILE A 192 -5.35 -11.42 22.64
CA ILE A 192 -5.44 -10.45 21.54
C ILE A 192 -6.80 -9.74 21.58
N THR A 193 -6.78 -8.41 21.59
CA THR A 193 -7.98 -7.57 21.41
C THR A 193 -7.78 -6.64 20.23
N ILE A 194 -8.80 -6.48 19.38
CA ILE A 194 -8.78 -5.57 18.24
C ILE A 194 -9.80 -4.44 18.45
N GLN A 195 -9.37 -3.21 18.22
CA GLN A 195 -10.24 -2.02 18.18
C GLN A 195 -10.17 -1.37 16.80
N THR A 196 -11.31 -1.17 16.14
CA THR A 196 -11.35 -0.59 14.79
C THR A 196 -11.47 0.93 14.80
N TYR A 197 -11.05 1.55 13.69
CA TYR A 197 -11.18 2.98 13.45
C TYR A 197 -12.27 3.30 12.43
N GLU A 198 -12.88 4.47 12.60
CA GLU A 198 -13.77 5.09 11.61
C GLU A 198 -12.94 6.01 10.72
N ASP A 199 -12.43 5.47 9.62
CA ASP A 199 -11.57 6.21 8.70
C ASP A 199 -12.36 7.09 7.73
N SER A 200 -11.76 8.22 7.35
CA SER A 200 -12.35 9.12 6.35
C SER A 200 -12.33 8.55 4.94
N GLY A 201 -11.38 7.66 4.60
CA GLY A 201 -11.24 7.05 3.28
C GLY A 201 -10.74 5.62 3.42
N ILE A 202 -10.69 4.86 2.32
CA ILE A 202 -10.29 3.45 2.24
C ILE A 202 -10.96 2.58 3.31
N LYS A 203 -12.23 2.86 3.63
CA LYS A 203 -12.91 2.37 4.83
C LYS A 203 -12.98 0.84 4.91
N GLY A 204 -13.15 0.17 3.77
CA GLY A 204 -13.15 -1.29 3.67
C GLY A 204 -11.82 -1.97 4.01
N VAL A 205 -10.73 -1.22 4.21
CA VAL A 205 -9.45 -1.75 4.72
C VAL A 205 -9.56 -2.13 6.21
N ARG A 206 -10.58 -1.64 6.93
CA ARG A 206 -10.85 -2.01 8.33
C ARG A 206 -9.62 -1.85 9.24
N ARG A 207 -9.05 -0.64 9.26
CA ARG A 207 -7.91 -0.35 10.14
C ARG A 207 -8.30 -0.43 11.61
N GLY A 208 -7.30 -0.68 12.45
CA GLY A 208 -7.48 -0.67 13.89
C GLY A 208 -6.19 -0.70 14.68
N SER A 209 -6.34 -0.87 15.99
CA SER A 209 -5.27 -1.23 16.92
C SER A 209 -5.42 -2.68 17.37
N ALA A 210 -4.28 -3.32 17.60
CA ALA A 210 -4.19 -4.64 18.20
C ALA A 210 -3.45 -4.54 19.53
N PHE A 211 -4.08 -5.07 20.57
CA PHE A 211 -3.56 -5.11 21.94
C PHE A 211 -3.17 -6.55 22.25
N PHE A 212 -2.00 -6.73 22.85
CA PHE A 212 -1.44 -8.02 23.23
C PHE A 212 -1.21 -8.03 24.73
N ASP A 213 -1.91 -8.93 25.42
CA ASP A 213 -1.79 -9.18 26.86
C ASP A 213 -1.34 -10.64 27.07
N ASP A 214 -0.06 -10.81 27.41
CA ASP A 214 0.61 -12.09 27.63
C ASP A 214 0.36 -13.15 26.53
N VAL A 215 0.38 -12.72 25.26
CA VAL A 215 0.11 -13.60 24.11
C VAL A 215 1.28 -14.56 23.90
N SER A 216 1.05 -15.85 24.11
CA SER A 216 2.07 -16.90 23.89
C SER A 216 2.09 -17.40 22.46
N ILE A 217 3.28 -17.35 21.83
CA ILE A 217 3.52 -17.92 20.50
C ILE A 217 4.72 -18.87 20.50
N PRO A 218 4.69 -20.00 19.78
CA PRO A 218 5.85 -20.89 19.68
C PRO A 218 7.03 -20.21 18.97
N SER A 219 8.27 -20.59 19.28
CA SER A 219 9.47 -19.99 18.64
C SER A 219 9.51 -20.17 17.12
N ARG A 220 8.82 -21.17 16.54
CA ARG A 220 8.68 -21.34 15.08
C ARG A 220 7.95 -20.19 14.39
N ASN A 221 7.25 -19.35 15.15
CA ASN A 221 6.55 -18.17 14.64
C ASN A 221 7.47 -16.96 14.46
N LEU A 222 8.72 -17.02 14.94
CA LEU A 222 9.75 -16.03 14.65
C LEU A 222 10.05 -16.02 13.15
N ILE A 223 10.05 -14.83 12.55
CA ILE A 223 10.39 -14.61 11.15
C ILE A 223 11.85 -14.17 11.08
N GLY A 224 12.70 -15.04 10.54
CA GLY A 224 14.14 -14.82 10.50
C GLY A 224 14.81 -15.14 11.83
N ALA A 225 15.93 -14.46 12.11
CA ALA A 225 16.63 -14.57 13.38
C ALA A 225 16.21 -13.46 14.35
N GLU A 226 16.39 -13.69 15.65
CA GLU A 226 16.22 -12.65 16.67
C GLU A 226 17.08 -11.41 16.32
N GLY A 227 16.48 -10.22 16.40
CA GLY A 227 17.15 -8.93 16.12
C GLY A 227 17.35 -8.59 14.63
N ASP A 228 16.98 -9.49 13.72
CA ASP A 228 17.16 -9.31 12.27
C ASP A 228 15.91 -8.72 11.58
N GLY A 229 14.78 -8.69 12.31
CA GLY A 229 13.47 -8.31 11.79
C GLY A 229 13.45 -6.90 11.22
N PHE A 230 13.93 -5.90 11.97
CA PHE A 230 13.84 -4.51 11.53
C PHE A 230 14.63 -4.24 10.25
N ARG A 231 15.92 -4.59 10.19
CA ARG A 231 16.78 -4.23 9.05
C ARG A 231 16.36 -4.91 7.75
N LYS A 232 16.09 -6.22 7.78
CA LYS A 232 15.74 -6.98 6.57
C LYS A 232 14.38 -6.57 6.04
N ILE A 233 13.43 -6.27 6.93
CA ILE A 233 12.06 -5.98 6.52
C ILE A 233 11.90 -4.52 6.09
N MET A 234 12.70 -3.59 6.63
CA MET A 234 12.73 -2.20 6.15
C MET A 234 13.09 -2.08 4.66
N VAL A 235 13.79 -3.06 4.06
CA VAL A 235 14.07 -3.11 2.61
C VAL A 235 12.78 -3.33 1.79
N GLY A 236 11.76 -3.96 2.37
CA GLY A 236 10.44 -4.12 1.74
C GLY A 236 9.70 -2.79 1.53
N PHE A 237 9.92 -1.81 2.42
CA PHE A 237 9.20 -0.53 2.40
C PHE A 237 9.55 0.36 1.21
N ASP A 238 10.76 0.25 0.66
CA ASP A 238 11.11 1.00 -0.56
C ASP A 238 10.21 0.60 -1.73
N PHE A 239 9.80 -0.66 -1.80
CA PHE A 239 8.84 -1.09 -2.82
C PHE A 239 7.43 -0.57 -2.55
N THR A 240 6.91 -0.70 -1.33
CA THR A 240 5.54 -0.28 -1.05
C THR A 240 5.35 1.22 -1.18
N ARG A 241 6.36 2.02 -0.81
CA ARG A 241 6.38 3.46 -1.08
C ARG A 241 6.06 3.80 -2.53
N VAL A 242 6.64 3.06 -3.48
CA VAL A 242 6.38 3.28 -4.91
C VAL A 242 4.98 2.80 -5.30
N ILE A 243 4.56 1.64 -4.79
CA ILE A 243 3.22 1.09 -5.05
C ILE A 243 2.10 2.04 -4.59
N LEU A 244 2.19 2.59 -3.38
CA LEU A 244 1.20 3.57 -2.89
C LEU A 244 1.15 4.82 -3.78
N GLY A 245 2.31 5.25 -4.30
CA GLY A 245 2.39 6.34 -5.29
C GLY A 245 1.66 5.99 -6.59
N LEU A 246 1.93 4.81 -7.16
CA LEU A 246 1.28 4.36 -8.40
C LEU A 246 -0.24 4.17 -8.23
N MET A 247 -0.69 3.65 -7.09
CA MET A 247 -2.12 3.57 -6.77
C MET A 247 -2.76 4.96 -6.79
N ALA A 248 -2.13 5.94 -6.14
CA ALA A 248 -2.60 7.33 -6.14
C ALA A 248 -2.66 7.91 -7.57
N LEU A 249 -1.64 7.66 -8.39
CA LEU A 249 -1.64 8.08 -9.79
C LEU A 249 -2.74 7.41 -10.61
N GLY A 250 -3.05 6.13 -10.36
CA GLY A 250 -4.17 5.42 -10.97
C GLY A 250 -5.51 6.10 -10.69
N SER A 251 -5.81 6.37 -9.41
CA SER A 251 -7.04 7.07 -9.01
C SER A 251 -7.14 8.50 -9.57
N ALA A 252 -6.01 9.22 -9.68
CA ALA A 252 -5.97 10.53 -10.32
C ALA A 252 -6.16 10.46 -11.83
N GLN A 253 -5.55 9.48 -12.50
CA GLN A 253 -5.65 9.28 -13.95
C GLN A 253 -7.11 9.04 -14.36
N ILE A 254 -7.83 8.14 -13.69
CA ILE A 254 -9.25 7.89 -14.00
C ILE A 254 -10.12 9.12 -13.70
N SER A 255 -9.80 9.87 -12.65
CA SER A 255 -10.54 11.10 -12.31
C SER A 255 -10.38 12.18 -13.38
N ILE A 256 -9.18 12.33 -13.93
CA ILE A 256 -8.91 13.23 -15.05
C ILE A 256 -9.64 12.76 -16.31
N GLU A 257 -9.64 11.47 -16.62
CA GLU A 257 -10.32 10.90 -17.79
C GLU A 257 -11.83 11.17 -17.75
N GLU A 258 -12.48 10.90 -16.63
CA GLU A 258 -13.90 11.20 -16.42
C GLU A 258 -14.18 12.71 -16.51
N THR A 259 -13.30 13.53 -15.92
CA THR A 259 -13.40 15.00 -16.01
C THR A 259 -13.29 15.48 -17.45
N ILE A 260 -12.37 14.95 -18.24
CA ILE A 260 -12.24 15.29 -19.66
C ILE A 260 -13.53 14.95 -20.42
N GLY A 261 -14.17 13.82 -20.11
CA GLY A 261 -15.47 13.46 -20.65
C GLY A 261 -16.53 14.53 -20.34
N TYR A 262 -16.70 14.85 -19.06
CA TYR A 262 -17.64 15.88 -18.61
C TYR A 262 -17.38 17.24 -19.26
N LEU A 263 -16.12 17.69 -19.34
CA LEU A 263 -15.77 19.00 -19.89
C LEU A 263 -16.02 19.11 -21.41
N LYS A 264 -16.02 17.99 -22.13
CA LYS A 264 -16.36 17.95 -23.56
C LYS A 264 -17.87 18.06 -23.80
N GLU A 265 -18.68 17.62 -22.85
CA GLU A 265 -20.14 17.57 -22.98
C GLU A 265 -20.84 18.75 -22.31
N ARG A 266 -20.35 19.22 -21.16
CA ARG A 266 -20.92 20.34 -20.42
C ARG A 266 -20.68 21.65 -21.16
N HIS A 267 -21.73 22.46 -21.28
CA HIS A 267 -21.66 23.75 -21.96
C HIS A 267 -21.79 24.93 -20.98
N ALA A 268 -21.02 25.98 -21.24
CA ALA A 268 -21.22 27.32 -20.69
C ALA A 268 -20.87 28.35 -21.77
N PHE A 269 -21.50 29.53 -21.72
CA PHE A 269 -21.31 30.58 -22.73
C PHE A 269 -21.45 30.06 -24.19
N GLY A 270 -22.38 29.12 -24.41
CA GLY A 270 -22.70 28.54 -25.72
C GLY A 270 -21.65 27.59 -26.30
N LYS A 271 -20.64 27.15 -25.53
CA LYS A 271 -19.58 26.23 -25.99
C LYS A 271 -19.26 25.17 -24.93
N PRO A 272 -18.70 24.01 -25.32
CA PRO A 272 -18.16 23.05 -24.37
C PRO A 272 -17.14 23.68 -23.41
N LEU A 273 -17.13 23.26 -22.14
CA LEU A 273 -16.20 23.79 -21.14
C LEU A 273 -14.73 23.59 -21.54
N ALA A 274 -14.42 22.47 -22.21
CA ALA A 274 -13.09 22.17 -22.71
C ALA A 274 -12.51 23.20 -23.69
N LYS A 275 -13.31 24.15 -24.20
CA LYS A 275 -12.84 25.27 -25.05
C LYS A 275 -12.26 26.44 -24.27
N PHE A 276 -12.45 26.51 -22.95
CA PHE A 276 -11.93 27.61 -22.13
C PHE A 276 -10.56 27.23 -21.54
N GLU A 277 -9.57 28.09 -21.75
CA GLU A 277 -8.18 27.83 -21.33
C GLU A 277 -8.05 27.66 -19.81
N GLY A 278 -8.81 28.43 -19.02
CA GLY A 278 -8.86 28.28 -17.56
C GLY A 278 -9.40 26.92 -17.09
N VAL A 279 -10.03 26.14 -17.97
CA VAL A 279 -10.53 24.77 -17.72
C VAL A 279 -9.56 23.74 -18.28
N SER A 280 -9.03 23.94 -19.49
CA SER A 280 -8.19 22.95 -20.17
C SER A 280 -6.73 22.97 -19.73
N PHE A 281 -6.19 24.12 -19.28
CA PHE A 281 -4.79 24.22 -18.83
C PHE A 281 -4.51 23.41 -17.56
N PRO A 282 -5.34 23.47 -16.48
CA PRO A 282 -5.13 22.63 -15.31
C PRO A 282 -5.08 21.13 -15.65
N VAL A 283 -5.95 20.67 -16.56
CA VAL A 283 -5.95 19.28 -17.04
C VAL A 283 -4.63 18.93 -17.72
N ALA A 284 -4.12 19.79 -18.61
CA ALA A 284 -2.85 19.56 -19.30
C ALA A 284 -1.66 19.52 -18.33
N GLU A 285 -1.65 20.40 -17.32
CA GLU A 285 -0.63 20.40 -16.28
C GLU A 285 -0.65 19.12 -15.44
N HIS A 286 -1.83 18.69 -15.00
CA HIS A 286 -1.97 17.48 -14.20
C HIS A 286 -1.55 16.25 -14.97
N ILE A 287 -1.97 16.10 -16.23
CA ILE A 287 -1.50 14.98 -17.08
C ILE A 287 0.03 14.96 -17.15
N THR A 288 0.67 16.11 -17.34
CA THR A 288 2.14 16.21 -17.42
C THR A 288 2.80 15.79 -16.11
N LYS A 289 2.29 16.28 -14.97
CA LYS A 289 2.80 15.93 -13.64
C LYS A 289 2.59 14.44 -13.32
N LEU A 290 1.44 13.87 -13.68
CA LEU A 290 1.16 12.43 -13.53
C LEU A 290 2.17 11.59 -14.32
N GLN A 291 2.46 11.95 -15.59
CA GLN A 291 3.44 11.22 -16.38
C GLN A 291 4.85 11.29 -15.78
N ALA A 292 5.27 12.46 -15.28
CA ALA A 292 6.57 12.60 -14.63
C ALA A 292 6.67 11.72 -13.36
N ALA A 293 5.64 11.73 -12.51
CA ALA A 293 5.58 10.92 -11.31
C ALA A 293 5.55 9.41 -11.61
N ARG A 294 4.85 9.00 -12.67
CA ARG A 294 4.79 7.61 -13.15
C ARG A 294 6.14 7.12 -13.63
N LEU A 295 6.84 7.91 -14.46
CA LEU A 295 8.17 7.56 -14.95
C LEU A 295 9.18 7.40 -13.80
N LEU A 296 9.15 8.30 -12.81
CA LEU A 296 9.98 8.20 -11.62
C LEU A 296 9.68 6.92 -10.81
N SER A 297 8.40 6.57 -10.67
CA SER A 297 7.95 5.37 -9.98
C SER A 297 8.38 4.10 -10.70
N TYR A 298 8.14 4.01 -12.02
CA TYR A 298 8.57 2.88 -12.84
C TYR A 298 10.08 2.72 -12.87
N HIS A 299 10.84 3.82 -12.90
CA HIS A 299 12.29 3.76 -12.79
C HIS A 299 12.76 3.20 -11.44
N ALA A 300 12.13 3.59 -10.31
CA ALA A 300 12.46 3.04 -9.00
C ALA A 300 12.20 1.53 -8.92
N LEU A 301 11.09 1.04 -9.49
CA LEU A 301 10.78 -0.39 -9.55
C LEU A 301 11.73 -1.15 -10.48
N TRP A 302 12.03 -0.59 -11.66
CA TRP A 302 13.02 -1.17 -12.57
C TRP A 302 14.40 -1.31 -11.90
N LEU A 303 14.87 -0.28 -11.18
CA LEU A 303 16.13 -0.37 -10.44
C LEU A 303 16.11 -1.52 -9.43
N ARG A 304 14.98 -1.70 -8.72
CA ARG A 304 14.79 -2.82 -7.79
C ARG A 304 14.85 -4.18 -8.51
N ASP A 305 14.18 -4.33 -9.65
CA ASP A 305 14.23 -5.55 -10.47
C ASP A 305 15.65 -5.89 -10.93
N GLN A 306 16.48 -4.88 -11.20
CA GLN A 306 17.89 -5.06 -11.54
C GLN A 306 18.81 -5.29 -10.33
N GLY A 307 18.28 -5.29 -9.10
CA GLY A 307 19.09 -5.40 -7.88
C GLY A 307 19.98 -4.17 -7.62
N LEU A 308 19.62 -3.02 -8.20
CA LEU A 308 20.37 -1.76 -8.07
C LEU A 308 19.85 -0.93 -6.88
N PRO A 309 20.68 -0.03 -6.31
CA PRO A 309 20.25 0.91 -5.28
C PRO A 309 19.08 1.78 -5.78
N HIS A 310 18.00 1.84 -5.01
CA HIS A 310 16.76 2.53 -5.41
C HIS A 310 16.06 3.28 -4.26
N THR A 311 16.61 3.27 -3.04
CA THR A 311 15.99 3.87 -1.85
C THR A 311 15.66 5.35 -2.05
N SER A 312 16.57 6.12 -2.67
CA SER A 312 16.33 7.55 -2.96
C SER A 312 15.21 7.74 -3.99
N GLN A 313 15.22 6.95 -5.07
CA GLN A 313 14.22 7.01 -6.14
C GLN A 313 12.83 6.62 -5.63
N ALA A 314 12.75 5.60 -4.78
CA ALA A 314 11.51 5.19 -4.12
C ALA A 314 10.95 6.30 -3.22
N ALA A 315 11.82 6.95 -2.43
CA ALA A 315 11.43 8.09 -1.62
C ALA A 315 10.99 9.30 -2.46
N MET A 316 11.68 9.60 -3.56
CA MET A 316 11.29 10.67 -4.49
C MET A 316 9.92 10.40 -5.13
N ALA A 317 9.67 9.16 -5.55
CA ALA A 317 8.37 8.74 -6.08
C ALA A 317 7.26 8.95 -5.03
N LYS A 318 7.49 8.52 -3.79
CA LYS A 318 6.53 8.69 -2.67
C LYS A 318 6.29 10.14 -2.27
N VAL A 319 7.28 11.03 -2.43
CA VAL A 319 7.11 12.47 -2.21
C VAL A 319 6.26 13.09 -3.31
N MET A 320 6.47 12.69 -4.58
CA MET A 320 5.85 13.34 -5.73
C MET A 320 4.45 12.79 -6.04
N ALA A 321 4.29 11.48 -6.11
CA ALA A 321 3.11 10.85 -6.71
C ALA A 321 1.81 11.10 -5.93
N PRO A 322 1.72 10.89 -4.59
CA PRO A 322 0.51 11.20 -3.83
C PRO A 322 0.11 12.67 -3.90
N SER A 323 1.07 13.60 -3.76
CA SER A 323 0.80 15.03 -3.81
C SER A 323 0.25 15.47 -5.17
N VAL A 324 0.83 14.97 -6.27
CA VAL A 324 0.33 15.20 -7.63
C VAL A 324 -1.09 14.65 -7.79
N ALA A 325 -1.36 13.45 -7.26
CA ALA A 325 -2.66 12.82 -7.35
C ALA A 325 -3.75 13.58 -6.57
N VAL A 326 -3.45 14.00 -5.32
CA VAL A 326 -4.36 14.82 -4.51
C VAL A 326 -4.72 16.11 -5.24
N ALA A 327 -3.73 16.83 -5.76
CA ALA A 327 -3.95 18.08 -6.49
C ALA A 327 -4.81 17.88 -7.74
N ALA A 328 -4.55 16.81 -8.50
CA ALA A 328 -5.32 16.49 -9.69
C ALA A 328 -6.79 16.17 -9.37
N ILE A 329 -7.05 15.32 -8.37
CA ILE A 329 -8.42 14.94 -7.99
C ILE A 329 -9.16 16.13 -7.40
N HIS A 330 -8.49 16.95 -6.58
CA HIS A 330 -9.05 18.20 -6.07
C HIS A 330 -9.50 19.13 -7.21
N ASP A 331 -8.67 19.34 -8.23
CA ASP A 331 -9.07 20.16 -9.37
C ASP A 331 -10.17 19.50 -10.20
N CYS A 332 -10.24 18.17 -10.27
CA CYS A 332 -11.37 17.46 -10.88
C CYS A 332 -12.69 17.80 -10.17
N VAL A 333 -12.71 17.87 -8.84
CA VAL A 333 -13.87 18.34 -8.06
C VAL A 333 -14.26 19.75 -8.50
N LEU A 334 -13.29 20.68 -8.53
CA LEU A 334 -13.56 22.08 -8.87
C LEU A 334 -14.04 22.26 -10.31
N LEU A 335 -13.50 21.50 -11.26
CA LEU A 335 -13.87 21.55 -12.68
C LEU A 335 -15.30 21.05 -12.94
N HIS A 336 -15.87 20.26 -12.04
CA HIS A 336 -17.29 19.87 -12.07
C HIS A 336 -18.23 20.90 -11.42
N GLY A 337 -17.69 21.95 -10.79
CA GLY A 337 -18.46 22.96 -10.10
C GLY A 337 -19.26 22.38 -8.94
N HIS A 338 -20.48 22.87 -8.71
CA HIS A 338 -21.30 22.43 -7.57
C HIS A 338 -21.64 20.92 -7.61
N TYR A 339 -21.69 20.31 -8.79
CA TYR A 339 -21.92 18.86 -8.93
C TYR A 339 -20.72 18.05 -8.46
N GLY A 340 -19.50 18.56 -8.62
CA GLY A 340 -18.30 17.88 -8.11
C GLY A 340 -18.27 17.77 -6.59
N TYR A 341 -19.06 18.60 -5.89
CA TYR A 341 -19.18 18.61 -4.44
C TYR A 341 -20.36 17.78 -3.92
N THR A 342 -20.94 16.92 -4.76
CA THR A 342 -21.97 15.95 -4.37
C THR A 342 -21.37 14.55 -4.36
N ASN A 343 -22.07 13.61 -3.71
CA ASN A 343 -21.71 12.18 -3.74
C ASN A 343 -22.23 11.47 -5.01
N GLU A 344 -22.69 12.22 -6.03
CA GLU A 344 -23.08 11.66 -7.33
C GLU A 344 -21.85 11.35 -8.20
N PHE A 345 -20.71 11.98 -7.90
CA PHE A 345 -19.43 11.74 -8.55
C PHE A 345 -18.43 11.11 -7.57
N PRO A 346 -17.50 10.27 -8.05
CA PRO A 346 -16.57 9.53 -7.19
C PRO A 346 -15.42 10.38 -6.64
N PHE A 347 -15.32 11.66 -7.00
CA PHE A 347 -14.13 12.48 -6.73
C PHE A 347 -13.92 12.75 -5.25
N GLU A 348 -14.98 12.99 -4.49
CA GLU A 348 -14.87 13.25 -3.05
C GLU A 348 -14.31 12.03 -2.31
N GLN A 349 -14.78 10.83 -2.67
CA GLN A 349 -14.27 9.56 -2.16
C GLN A 349 -12.80 9.36 -2.56
N ARG A 350 -12.47 9.47 -3.85
CA ARG A 350 -11.10 9.29 -4.33
C ARG A 350 -10.13 10.28 -3.68
N LEU A 351 -10.57 11.51 -3.40
CA LEU A 351 -9.76 12.51 -2.72
C LEU A 351 -9.47 12.08 -1.27
N ARG A 352 -10.49 11.65 -0.53
CA ARG A 352 -10.33 11.11 0.84
C ARG A 352 -9.40 9.90 0.85
N ASP A 353 -9.55 9.00 -0.11
CA ASP A 353 -8.78 7.76 -0.22
C ASP A 353 -7.30 8.03 -0.53
N VAL A 354 -7.00 8.90 -1.50
CA VAL A 354 -5.64 9.20 -1.95
C VAL A 354 -4.85 10.00 -0.92
N MET A 355 -5.50 10.91 -0.18
CA MET A 355 -4.82 11.75 0.83
C MET A 355 -4.10 10.90 1.89
N GLY A 356 -4.65 9.74 2.26
CA GLY A 356 -4.00 8.81 3.21
C GLY A 356 -2.62 8.34 2.73
N MET A 357 -2.37 8.31 1.42
CA MET A 357 -1.09 7.91 0.83
C MET A 357 0.02 8.92 1.07
N GLU A 358 -0.26 10.14 1.56
CA GLU A 358 0.77 11.08 2.01
C GLU A 358 1.31 10.73 3.41
N ILE A 359 0.58 9.91 4.16
CA ILE A 359 0.87 9.53 5.55
C ILE A 359 1.46 8.12 5.63
N ALA A 360 0.83 7.16 4.95
CA ALA A 360 1.16 5.73 5.03
C ALA A 360 2.59 5.42 4.53
N ASP A 361 3.19 4.36 5.10
CA ASP A 361 4.54 3.82 4.79
C ASP A 361 5.67 4.86 4.78
N GLY A 362 5.54 5.84 5.66
CA GLY A 362 6.46 6.96 5.80
C GLY A 362 5.84 8.23 5.21
N THR A 363 5.77 9.25 6.05
CA THR A 363 5.27 10.57 5.65
C THR A 363 6.16 11.17 4.57
N THR A 364 5.62 12.16 3.84
CA THR A 364 6.39 12.97 2.90
C THR A 364 7.67 13.54 3.53
N GLN A 365 7.66 13.89 4.81
CA GLN A 365 8.83 14.44 5.50
C GLN A 365 9.90 13.37 5.75
N VAL A 366 9.50 12.16 6.16
CA VAL A 366 10.44 11.03 6.30
C VAL A 366 11.08 10.68 4.96
N CYS A 367 10.30 10.69 3.89
CA CYS A 367 10.85 10.44 2.55
C CYS A 367 11.86 11.53 2.15
N LYS A 368 11.64 12.80 2.49
CA LYS A 368 12.62 13.87 2.29
C LYS A 368 13.89 13.69 3.13
N ILE A 369 13.77 13.18 4.37
CA ILE A 369 14.93 12.82 5.19
C ILE A 369 15.73 11.70 4.52
N VAL A 370 15.05 10.67 3.99
CA VAL A 370 15.69 9.58 3.24
C VAL A 370 16.43 10.13 2.02
N ILE A 371 15.80 10.98 1.21
CA ILE A 371 16.45 11.62 0.06
C ILE A 371 17.67 12.44 0.52
N GLY A 372 17.51 13.26 1.56
CA GLY A 372 18.59 14.06 2.12
C GLY A 372 19.78 13.20 2.57
N ARG A 373 19.52 12.08 3.25
CA ARG A 373 20.56 11.12 3.66
C ARG A 373 21.34 10.56 2.47
N GLU A 374 20.65 10.17 1.41
CA GLU A 374 21.29 9.58 0.22
C GLU A 374 22.07 10.62 -0.60
N VAL A 375 21.64 11.89 -0.58
CA VAL A 375 22.28 12.98 -1.33
C VAL A 375 23.46 13.58 -0.57
N PHE A 376 23.29 13.87 0.72
CA PHE A 376 24.28 14.58 1.52
C PHE A 376 25.21 13.64 2.29
N GLY A 377 24.80 12.41 2.58
CA GLY A 377 25.52 11.50 3.49
C GLY A 377 24.86 11.43 4.86
N ARG A 378 25.20 10.39 5.64
CA ARG A 378 24.60 10.14 6.97
C ARG A 378 25.07 11.15 8.01
N GLU A 379 26.28 11.66 7.86
CA GLU A 379 26.93 12.60 8.77
C GLU A 379 26.28 13.99 8.78
N PHE A 380 25.41 14.30 7.82
CA PHE A 380 24.66 15.55 7.74
C PHE A 380 23.19 15.40 8.17
N LEU A 381 22.81 14.26 8.74
CA LEU A 381 21.50 14.10 9.38
C LEU A 381 21.54 14.68 10.80
N PRO A 382 20.44 15.32 11.27
CA PRO A 382 20.39 15.95 12.59
C PRO A 382 20.36 14.95 13.76
N TYR A 383 20.28 13.63 13.49
CA TYR A 383 20.27 12.56 14.49
C TYR A 383 20.95 11.29 13.99
#